data_AF-A0A316WQQ2-F1
#
_entry.id   AF-A0A316WQQ2-F1
#
_cell.length_a   1.000
_cell.length_b   1.000
_cell.length_c   1.000
_cell.angle_alpha   90.00
_cell.angle_beta   90.00
_cell.angle_gamma   90.00
#
_symmetry.space_group_name_H-M   'P 1'
#
loop_
_entity.id
_entity.type
_entity.pdbx_description
1 polymer ?
#
loop_
_entity_poly.entity_id
_entity_poly.type
_entity_poly.pdbx_seq_one_letter_code
_entity_poly.pdbx_strand_id
1 'polypeptide(L)'
;MKTIYNSIREEVEKHSKVRNSVLGNVSEWKRSHYIILSEIIKEELSEAEELKGGKKFEIGNTISHVTLQRFFENDYQDKTHSDLRFLKTLDKICIFLGYKDLNDYILSAKHKKQENDDVESNSFMTQMVYDYCASAFEFYKLFPAHNIDLLKGLVFDDSPFLERASQFSKELCDKDFHLVTKNNRSNYEVFDIHVVTDEPDKKILESQEFWNLLFKVGETGEEHFVNQLSTQIYFIRKINNTWKIWDNYNPDAGMLNRKIEIV
;
A
#
# COMPACT_ATOMS: atom_id res chain seq x y z
N MET A 1 -5.00 -2.42 9.01
CA MET A 1 -3.67 -2.00 9.53
C MET A 1 -3.28 -2.57 10.91
N LYS A 2 -3.99 -2.25 12.03
CA LYS A 2 -3.67 -2.79 13.39
C LYS A 2 -3.43 -4.31 13.41
N THR A 3 -4.22 -5.05 12.63
CA THR A 3 -4.14 -6.51 12.52
C THR A 3 -2.84 -7.01 11.90
N ILE A 4 -2.29 -6.31 10.89
CA ILE A 4 -1.03 -6.68 10.22
C ILE A 4 0.15 -6.35 11.13
N TYR A 5 0.14 -5.19 11.79
CA TYR A 5 1.21 -4.81 12.71
C TYR A 5 1.30 -5.73 13.92
N ASN A 6 0.15 -6.08 14.50
CA ASN A 6 0.11 -7.03 15.60
C ASN A 6 0.60 -8.42 15.15
N SER A 7 0.21 -8.85 13.94
CA SER A 7 0.72 -10.10 13.35
C SER A 7 2.24 -10.09 13.17
N ILE A 8 2.80 -9.01 12.63
CA ILE A 8 4.25 -8.84 12.48
C ILE A 8 4.95 -8.89 13.85
N ARG A 9 4.42 -8.21 14.87
CA ARG A 9 4.98 -8.25 16.23
C ARG A 9 5.02 -9.67 16.79
N GLU A 10 3.90 -10.38 16.68
CA GLU A 10 3.80 -11.77 17.13
C GLU A 10 4.79 -12.67 16.38
N GLU A 11 4.98 -12.49 15.09
CA GLU A 11 5.97 -13.25 14.31
C GLU A 11 7.40 -12.92 14.72
N VAL A 12 7.71 -11.65 15.03
CA VAL A 12 9.04 -11.26 15.56
C VAL A 12 9.29 -11.92 16.91
N GLU A 13 8.31 -11.93 17.82
CA GLU A 13 8.44 -12.61 19.12
C GLU A 13 8.63 -14.13 18.97
N LYS A 14 8.01 -14.73 17.95
CA LYS A 14 8.13 -16.17 17.63
C LYS A 14 9.40 -16.50 16.84
N HIS A 15 10.10 -15.52 16.27
CA HIS A 15 11.27 -15.74 15.43
C HIS A 15 12.37 -16.49 16.18
N SER A 16 12.98 -17.48 15.53
CA SER A 16 13.92 -18.41 16.19
C SER A 16 15.11 -17.68 16.84
N LYS A 17 15.69 -16.68 16.17
CA LYS A 17 16.79 -15.88 16.72
C LYS A 17 16.37 -14.98 17.89
N VAL A 18 15.10 -14.58 17.96
CA VAL A 18 14.55 -13.82 19.09
C VAL A 18 14.27 -14.75 20.26
N ARG A 19 13.55 -15.85 20.01
CA ARG A 19 13.18 -16.85 21.02
C ARG A 19 14.39 -17.55 21.65
N ASN A 20 15.44 -17.81 20.87
CA ASN A 20 16.67 -18.44 21.37
C ASN A 20 17.63 -17.45 22.04
N SER A 21 17.29 -16.16 22.09
CA SER A 21 18.05 -15.14 22.81
C SER A 21 17.47 -14.89 24.20
N VAL A 22 18.07 -13.95 24.94
CA VAL A 22 17.54 -13.46 26.23
C VAL A 22 16.10 -12.95 26.09
N LEU A 23 15.70 -12.47 24.91
CA LEU A 23 14.35 -11.95 24.64
C LEU A 23 13.25 -13.00 24.77
N GLY A 24 13.53 -14.28 24.49
CA GLY A 24 12.57 -15.36 24.63
C GLY A 24 12.29 -15.80 26.06
N ASN A 25 13.09 -15.33 27.03
CA ASN A 25 12.98 -15.68 28.44
C ASN A 25 12.28 -14.60 29.29
N VAL A 26 11.80 -13.52 28.66
CA VAL A 26 11.17 -12.38 29.34
C VAL A 26 9.81 -12.09 28.72
N SER A 27 8.79 -11.89 29.55
CA SER A 27 7.42 -11.61 29.11
C SER A 27 7.20 -10.13 28.74
N GLU A 28 8.04 -9.23 29.24
CA GLU A 28 7.97 -7.79 28.95
C GLU A 28 9.34 -7.25 28.60
N TRP A 29 9.42 -6.52 27.49
CA TRP A 29 10.66 -5.95 27.01
C TRP A 29 10.89 -4.54 27.57
N LYS A 30 12.03 -4.39 28.23
CA LYS A 30 12.60 -3.09 28.65
C LYS A 30 13.51 -2.52 27.56
N ARG A 31 13.90 -1.25 27.67
CA ARG A 31 14.84 -0.58 26.74
C ARG A 31 16.07 -1.43 26.35
N SER A 32 16.71 -2.10 27.31
CA SER A 32 17.87 -2.98 27.06
C SER A 32 17.54 -4.15 26.12
N HIS A 33 16.33 -4.68 26.19
CA HIS A 33 15.85 -5.75 25.32
C HIS A 33 15.63 -5.25 23.89
N TYR A 34 15.12 -4.03 23.70
CA TYR A 34 15.03 -3.41 22.37
C TYR A 34 16.40 -3.12 21.74
N ILE A 35 17.43 -2.88 22.55
CA ILE A 35 18.82 -2.78 22.07
C ILE A 35 19.29 -4.13 21.54
N ILE A 36 19.03 -5.21 22.28
CA ILE A 36 19.37 -6.57 21.86
C ILE A 36 18.62 -6.94 20.56
N LEU A 37 17.32 -6.66 20.49
CA LEU A 37 16.50 -6.90 19.29
C LEU A 37 17.04 -6.13 18.07
N SER A 38 17.43 -4.87 18.27
CA SER A 38 18.04 -4.03 17.24
C SER A 38 19.31 -4.67 16.66
N GLU A 39 20.17 -5.24 17.50
CA GLU A 39 21.38 -5.91 17.03
C GLU A 39 21.06 -7.24 16.32
N ILE A 40 20.15 -8.06 16.86
CA ILE A 40 19.71 -9.30 16.21
C ILE A 40 19.17 -9.03 14.81
N ILE A 41 18.28 -8.04 14.67
CA ILE A 41 17.71 -7.65 13.37
C ILE A 41 18.81 -7.15 12.44
N LYS A 42 19.70 -6.28 12.93
CA LYS A 42 20.79 -5.72 12.13
C LYS A 42 21.73 -6.79 11.58
N GLU A 43 22.06 -7.80 12.38
CA GLU A 43 22.90 -8.94 11.94
C GLU A 43 22.20 -9.66 10.78
N GLU A 44 20.91 -10.01 10.92
CA GLU A 44 20.15 -10.65 9.84
C GLU A 44 20.10 -9.80 8.56
N LEU A 45 19.75 -8.52 8.71
CA LEU A 45 19.61 -7.62 7.58
C LEU A 45 20.94 -7.33 6.88
N SER A 46 22.07 -7.53 7.56
CA SER A 46 23.39 -7.39 6.94
C SER A 46 23.73 -8.55 5.99
N GLU A 47 23.11 -9.71 6.20
CA GLU A 47 23.30 -10.93 5.42
C GLU A 47 22.18 -11.17 4.40
N ALA A 48 21.01 -10.53 4.59
CA ALA A 48 19.84 -10.65 3.72
C ALA A 48 20.13 -10.31 2.25
N GLU A 49 19.71 -11.19 1.35
CA GLU A 49 19.93 -11.03 -0.10
C GLU A 49 19.12 -9.87 -0.67
N GLU A 50 17.93 -9.67 -0.11
CA GLU A 50 16.97 -8.61 -0.38
C GLU A 50 17.57 -7.22 -0.12
N LEU A 51 18.61 -7.13 0.71
CA LEU A 51 19.29 -5.89 1.08
C LEU A 51 20.65 -5.70 0.41
N LYS A 52 20.89 -6.36 -0.73
CA LYS A 52 22.07 -6.10 -1.58
C LYS A 52 21.79 -4.96 -2.59
N GLY A 53 22.86 -4.30 -3.05
CA GLY A 53 22.77 -3.29 -4.11
C GLY A 53 21.98 -2.03 -3.74
N GLY A 54 21.15 -1.52 -4.67
CA GLY A 54 20.41 -0.27 -4.54
C GLY A 54 19.43 -0.23 -3.35
N LYS A 55 18.77 -1.36 -3.06
CA LYS A 55 17.78 -1.47 -1.97
C LYS A 55 18.43 -1.18 -0.60
N LYS A 56 19.70 -1.57 -0.40
CA LYS A 56 20.48 -1.20 0.81
C LYS A 56 20.55 0.29 1.05
N PHE A 57 20.78 1.07 0.00
CA PHE A 57 20.91 2.53 0.09
C PHE A 57 19.56 3.21 0.30
N GLU A 58 18.47 2.60 -0.17
CA GLU A 58 17.12 3.15 -0.08
C GLU A 58 16.48 2.94 1.30
N ILE A 59 16.62 1.76 1.90
CA ILE A 59 15.92 1.41 3.17
C ILE A 59 16.86 1.24 4.38
N GLY A 60 18.16 1.04 4.14
CA GLY A 60 19.17 0.76 5.16
C GLY A 60 19.05 -0.67 5.71
N ASN A 61 20.00 -1.06 6.55
CA ASN A 61 20.05 -2.40 7.18
C ASN A 61 19.99 -2.34 8.72
N THR A 62 19.56 -1.21 9.28
CA THR A 62 19.46 -1.02 10.72
C THR A 62 18.10 -0.45 11.11
N ILE A 63 17.62 -0.80 12.29
CA ILE A 63 16.45 -0.20 12.94
C ILE A 63 16.89 0.20 14.34
N SER A 64 16.65 1.45 14.76
CA SER A 64 17.07 1.87 16.10
C SER A 64 16.21 1.20 17.18
N HIS A 65 16.80 0.92 18.34
CA HIS A 65 16.07 0.40 19.51
C HIS A 65 14.90 1.30 19.94
N VAL A 66 14.98 2.62 19.74
CA VAL A 66 13.88 3.56 20.02
C VAL A 66 12.73 3.37 19.04
N THR A 67 13.04 3.14 17.75
CA THR A 67 12.04 2.83 16.73
C THR A 67 11.34 1.50 17.03
N LEU A 68 12.12 0.46 17.40
CA LEU A 68 11.55 -0.84 17.78
C LEU A 68 10.69 -0.73 19.04
N GLN A 69 11.13 0.04 20.05
CA GLN A 69 10.35 0.26 21.26
C GLN A 69 8.97 0.88 20.92
N ARG A 70 8.94 1.97 20.15
CA ARG A 70 7.69 2.57 19.67
C ARG A 70 6.86 1.60 18.84
N PHE A 71 7.52 0.79 18.02
CA PHE A 71 6.87 -0.26 17.24
C PHE A 71 6.19 -1.30 18.10
N PHE A 72 6.73 -1.73 19.23
CA PHE A 72 6.07 -2.73 20.09
C PHE A 72 5.09 -2.12 21.10
N GLU A 73 5.38 -0.93 21.64
CA GLU A 73 4.59 -0.29 22.69
C GLU A 73 3.36 0.47 22.16
N ASN A 74 3.05 0.39 20.86
CA ASN A 74 1.89 1.04 20.23
C ASN A 74 1.89 2.57 20.34
N ASP A 75 3.06 3.21 20.46
CA ASP A 75 3.21 4.66 20.61
C ASP A 75 3.13 5.42 19.26
N TYR A 76 2.37 4.87 18.31
CA TYR A 76 2.12 5.49 17.01
C TYR A 76 0.70 6.05 16.98
N GLN A 77 0.59 7.38 16.88
CA GLN A 77 -0.67 8.05 16.54
C GLN A 77 -1.09 7.67 15.11
N ASP A 78 -2.39 7.71 14.80
CA ASP A 78 -2.93 7.28 13.49
C ASP A 78 -2.22 7.93 12.28
N LYS A 79 -1.68 9.15 12.45
CA LYS A 79 -0.90 9.87 11.43
C LYS A 79 0.50 9.30 11.15
N THR A 80 1.04 8.48 12.03
CA THR A 80 2.40 7.91 11.87
C THR A 80 2.41 6.65 11.01
N HIS A 81 1.25 6.03 10.79
CA HIS A 81 1.13 4.83 9.97
C HIS A 81 1.36 5.09 8.47
N SER A 82 1.25 6.34 8.02
CA SER A 82 1.55 6.77 6.63
C SER A 82 2.94 7.42 6.48
N ASP A 83 3.77 7.42 7.53
CA ASP A 83 5.14 7.94 7.43
C ASP A 83 6.00 6.95 6.62
N LEU A 84 6.63 7.43 5.54
CA LEU A 84 7.61 6.66 4.75
C LEU A 84 8.68 6.00 5.63
N ARG A 85 9.08 6.65 6.73
CA ARG A 85 10.03 6.09 7.69
C ARG A 85 9.47 4.88 8.43
N PHE A 86 8.18 4.90 8.74
CA PHE A 86 7.48 3.78 9.36
C PHE A 86 7.34 2.62 8.37
N LEU A 87 6.93 2.89 7.12
CA LEU A 87 6.87 1.87 6.07
C LEU A 87 8.22 1.20 5.83
N LYS A 88 9.31 1.97 5.70
CA LYS A 88 10.67 1.41 5.62
C LYS A 88 11.07 0.59 6.84
N THR A 89 10.53 0.89 8.01
CA THR A 89 10.77 0.10 9.23
C THR A 89 10.07 -1.24 9.13
N LEU A 90 8.81 -1.27 8.70
CA LEU A 90 8.05 -2.50 8.48
C LEU A 90 8.72 -3.37 7.42
N ASP A 91 9.17 -2.75 6.33
CA ASP A 91 9.86 -3.44 5.23
C ASP A 91 11.07 -4.21 5.74
N LYS A 92 11.91 -3.55 6.56
CA LYS A 92 13.06 -4.19 7.21
C LYS A 92 12.66 -5.29 8.18
N ILE A 93 11.57 -5.13 8.94
CA ILE A 93 11.10 -6.18 9.85
C ILE A 93 10.60 -7.40 9.04
N CYS A 94 9.92 -7.18 7.92
CA CYS A 94 9.46 -8.27 7.05
C CYS A 94 10.64 -9.01 6.41
N ILE A 95 11.69 -8.29 5.99
CA ILE A 95 12.94 -8.91 5.53
C ILE A 95 13.61 -9.73 6.64
N PHE A 96 13.64 -9.20 7.87
CA PHE A 96 14.12 -9.95 9.02
C PHE A 96 13.32 -11.24 9.28
N LEU A 97 12.01 -11.23 9.01
CA LEU A 97 11.14 -12.40 9.13
C LEU A 97 11.26 -13.38 7.93
N GLY A 98 12.11 -13.09 6.94
CA GLY A 98 12.36 -13.95 5.79
C GLY A 98 11.50 -13.68 4.55
N TYR A 99 10.80 -12.54 4.51
CA TYR A 99 9.99 -12.11 3.36
C TYR A 99 10.78 -11.12 2.48
N LYS A 100 10.40 -10.96 1.21
CA LYS A 100 11.13 -10.03 0.30
C LYS A 100 11.01 -8.56 0.68
N ASP A 101 9.83 -8.20 1.19
CA ASP A 101 9.42 -6.87 1.62
C ASP A 101 8.06 -6.98 2.35
N LEU A 102 7.50 -5.83 2.73
CA LEU A 102 6.19 -5.75 3.36
C LEU A 102 5.07 -6.29 2.47
N ASN A 103 5.14 -6.10 1.14
CA ASN A 103 4.10 -6.59 0.23
C ASN A 103 4.10 -8.12 0.18
N ASP A 104 5.28 -8.75 0.09
CA ASP A 104 5.44 -10.20 0.16
C ASP A 104 4.91 -10.78 1.48
N TYR A 105 5.15 -10.08 2.60
CA TYR A 105 4.53 -10.43 3.88
C TYR A 105 3.00 -10.36 3.83
N ILE A 106 2.43 -9.27 3.31
CA ILE A 106 0.98 -9.09 3.24
C ILE A 106 0.33 -10.17 2.38
N LEU A 107 0.94 -10.52 1.25
CA LEU A 107 0.45 -11.57 0.35
C LEU A 107 0.51 -12.95 1.03
N SER A 108 1.61 -13.29 1.70
CA SER A 108 1.76 -14.57 2.39
C SER A 108 0.87 -14.70 3.64
N ALA A 109 0.68 -13.62 4.40
CA ALA A 109 -0.23 -13.58 5.55
C ALA A 109 -1.70 -13.78 5.11
N LYS A 110 -2.06 -13.31 3.91
CA LYS A 110 -3.37 -13.61 3.28
C LYS A 110 -3.48 -15.09 2.93
N HIS A 111 -2.44 -15.71 2.38
CA HIS A 111 -2.44 -17.16 2.09
C HIS A 111 -2.52 -18.04 3.35
N LYS A 112 -1.85 -17.67 4.45
CA LYS A 112 -1.99 -18.38 5.75
C LYS A 112 -3.38 -18.24 6.37
N LYS A 113 -4.09 -17.14 6.13
CA LYS A 113 -5.49 -16.97 6.55
C LYS A 113 -6.49 -17.71 5.66
N GLN A 114 -6.10 -18.04 4.43
CA GLN A 114 -6.93 -18.68 3.42
C GLN A 114 -7.07 -20.21 3.61
N GLU A 115 -6.30 -20.86 4.48
CA GLU A 115 -6.48 -22.29 4.77
C GLU A 115 -7.75 -22.60 5.61
N ASN A 116 -8.53 -21.59 6.03
CA ASN A 116 -9.66 -21.79 6.95
C ASN A 116 -11.06 -21.33 6.47
N ASP A 117 -11.26 -20.73 5.29
CA ASP A 117 -12.62 -20.38 4.82
C ASP A 117 -12.68 -20.20 3.29
N ASP A 118 -13.59 -20.91 2.60
CA ASP A 118 -13.93 -20.88 1.15
C ASP A 118 -13.43 -19.63 0.35
N VAL A 119 -12.31 -19.78 -0.40
CA VAL A 119 -11.44 -18.66 -0.82
C VAL A 119 -11.57 -18.18 -2.27
N GLU A 120 -12.04 -19.00 -3.21
CA GLU A 120 -11.73 -18.74 -4.63
C GLU A 120 -12.40 -17.46 -5.19
N SER A 121 -13.59 -17.11 -4.70
CA SER A 121 -14.34 -15.90 -5.07
C SER A 121 -13.75 -14.61 -4.48
N ASN A 122 -13.35 -14.63 -3.21
CA ASN A 122 -12.85 -13.44 -2.51
C ASN A 122 -11.41 -13.08 -2.93
N SER A 123 -10.61 -14.08 -3.31
CA SER A 123 -9.27 -13.87 -3.86
C SER A 123 -9.29 -13.10 -5.18
N PHE A 124 -10.19 -13.48 -6.11
CA PHE A 124 -10.33 -12.82 -7.41
C PHE A 124 -10.78 -11.35 -7.30
N MET A 125 -11.76 -11.05 -6.45
CA MET A 125 -12.25 -9.68 -6.30
C MET A 125 -11.22 -8.77 -5.61
N THR A 126 -10.47 -9.32 -4.66
CA THR A 126 -9.36 -8.60 -4.02
C THR A 126 -8.27 -8.28 -5.05
N GLN A 127 -7.92 -9.24 -5.91
CA GLN A 127 -6.95 -9.03 -6.98
C GLN A 127 -7.39 -7.92 -7.95
N MET A 128 -8.68 -7.84 -8.27
CA MET A 128 -9.23 -6.79 -9.14
C MET A 128 -8.95 -5.37 -8.60
N VAL A 129 -9.03 -5.16 -7.28
CA VAL A 129 -8.71 -3.86 -6.66
C VAL A 129 -7.22 -3.56 -6.80
N TYR A 130 -6.34 -4.53 -6.55
CA TYR A 130 -4.90 -4.35 -6.74
C TYR A 130 -4.54 -4.04 -8.20
N ASP A 131 -5.10 -4.79 -9.14
CA ASP A 131 -4.88 -4.61 -10.57
C ASP A 131 -5.36 -3.23 -11.03
N TYR A 132 -6.48 -2.75 -10.47
CA TYR A 132 -6.98 -1.40 -10.72
C TYR A 132 -6.03 -0.34 -10.19
N CYS A 133 -5.57 -0.42 -8.93
CA CYS A 133 -4.63 0.57 -8.39
C CYS A 133 -3.32 0.59 -9.18
N ALA A 134 -2.82 -0.57 -9.60
CA ALA A 134 -1.65 -0.66 -10.47
C ALA A 134 -1.88 0.01 -11.82
N SER A 135 -3.00 -0.30 -12.47
CA SER A 135 -3.34 0.27 -13.78
C SER A 135 -3.60 1.78 -13.70
N ALA A 136 -4.22 2.26 -12.63
CA ALA A 136 -4.42 3.68 -12.36
C ALA A 136 -3.08 4.40 -12.16
N PHE A 137 -2.12 3.80 -11.46
CA PHE A 137 -0.79 4.38 -11.31
C PHE A 137 -0.02 4.43 -12.63
N GLU A 138 -0.06 3.36 -13.45
CA GLU A 138 0.52 3.39 -14.79
C GLU A 138 -0.16 4.42 -15.69
N PHE A 139 -1.47 4.57 -15.57
CA PHE A 139 -2.24 5.60 -16.26
C PHE A 139 -1.74 7.02 -15.90
N TYR A 140 -1.53 7.32 -14.62
CA TYR A 140 -0.98 8.61 -14.21
C TYR A 140 0.44 8.87 -14.72
N LYS A 141 1.27 7.83 -14.91
CA LYS A 141 2.61 7.97 -15.49
C LYS A 141 2.60 8.43 -16.94
N LEU A 142 1.50 8.18 -17.66
CA LEU A 142 1.37 8.59 -19.06
C LEU A 142 0.98 10.05 -19.21
N PHE A 143 0.57 10.73 -18.13
CA PHE A 143 0.21 12.14 -18.22
C PHE A 143 1.42 12.95 -18.71
N PRO A 144 1.21 13.89 -19.66
CA PRO A 144 -0.08 14.46 -20.10
C PRO A 144 -0.78 13.68 -21.23
N ALA A 145 -0.20 12.59 -21.73
CA ALA A 145 -0.86 11.75 -22.75
C ALA A 145 -2.02 10.95 -22.12
N HIS A 146 -3.24 11.45 -22.32
CA HIS A 146 -4.45 10.82 -21.79
C HIS A 146 -4.75 9.48 -22.47
N ASN A 147 -4.41 8.37 -21.81
CA ASN A 147 -4.63 7.02 -22.32
C ASN A 147 -5.48 6.17 -21.37
N ILE A 148 -6.79 6.34 -21.44
CA ILE A 148 -7.76 5.64 -20.58
C ILE A 148 -7.87 4.14 -20.89
N ASP A 149 -7.28 3.67 -22.00
CA ASP A 149 -7.39 2.27 -22.43
C ASP A 149 -6.78 1.29 -21.41
N LEU A 150 -5.85 1.77 -20.58
CA LEU A 150 -5.27 1.00 -19.48
C LEU A 150 -6.32 0.52 -18.46
N LEU A 151 -7.48 1.18 -18.37
CA LEU A 151 -8.55 0.82 -17.42
C LEU A 151 -9.62 -0.09 -18.03
N LYS A 152 -9.70 -0.22 -19.36
CA LYS A 152 -10.78 -0.95 -20.06
C LYS A 152 -10.86 -2.43 -19.72
N GLY A 153 -9.73 -3.04 -19.33
CA GLY A 153 -9.69 -4.42 -18.86
C GLY A 153 -10.41 -4.63 -17.53
N LEU A 154 -10.47 -3.59 -16.69
CA LEU A 154 -10.87 -3.67 -15.28
C LEU A 154 -12.17 -2.92 -14.99
N VAL A 155 -12.53 -1.96 -15.83
CA VAL A 155 -13.69 -1.08 -15.67
C VAL A 155 -14.62 -1.24 -16.88
N PHE A 156 -15.93 -1.20 -16.68
CA PHE A 156 -16.89 -1.19 -17.80
C PHE A 156 -16.84 0.15 -18.57
N ASP A 157 -16.90 0.07 -19.90
CA ASP A 157 -16.77 1.24 -20.79
C ASP A 157 -17.90 2.28 -20.60
N ASP A 158 -19.10 1.81 -20.27
CA ASP A 158 -20.32 2.59 -20.03
C ASP A 158 -20.54 2.90 -18.54
N SER A 159 -19.52 2.70 -17.71
CA SER A 159 -19.64 2.89 -16.28
C SER A 159 -19.60 4.37 -15.87
N PRO A 160 -20.39 4.78 -14.86
CA PRO A 160 -20.31 6.14 -14.31
C PRO A 160 -18.91 6.47 -13.78
N PHE A 161 -18.18 5.45 -13.32
CA PHE A 161 -16.82 5.65 -12.82
C PHE A 161 -15.84 6.00 -13.93
N LEU A 162 -15.85 5.28 -15.06
CA LEU A 162 -14.94 5.57 -16.17
C LEU A 162 -15.21 6.97 -16.74
N GLU A 163 -16.46 7.39 -16.82
CA GLU A 163 -16.84 8.74 -17.25
C GLU A 163 -16.22 9.81 -16.34
N ARG A 164 -16.41 9.71 -15.01
CA ARG A 164 -15.83 10.66 -14.05
C ARG A 164 -14.31 10.64 -14.06
N ALA A 165 -13.70 9.46 -14.08
CA ALA A 165 -12.25 9.30 -14.11
C ALA A 165 -11.68 9.98 -15.35
N SER A 166 -12.25 9.69 -16.53
CA SER A 166 -11.86 10.26 -17.83
C SER A 166 -11.99 11.78 -17.85
N GLN A 167 -13.08 12.34 -17.29
CA GLN A 167 -13.24 13.78 -17.21
C GLN A 167 -12.13 14.42 -16.36
N PHE A 168 -11.94 13.94 -15.12
CA PHE A 168 -10.95 14.54 -14.22
C PHE A 168 -9.52 14.38 -14.75
N SER A 169 -9.17 13.22 -15.29
CA SER A 169 -7.85 13.00 -15.86
C SER A 169 -7.60 13.83 -17.10
N LYS A 170 -8.60 13.99 -17.97
CA LYS A 170 -8.47 14.84 -19.16
C LYS A 170 -8.19 16.29 -18.79
N GLU A 171 -8.89 16.83 -17.80
CA GLU A 171 -8.62 18.19 -17.30
C GLU A 171 -7.18 18.36 -16.77
N LEU A 172 -6.62 17.34 -16.12
CA LEU A 172 -5.23 17.37 -15.64
C LEU A 172 -4.23 17.26 -16.80
N CYS A 173 -4.51 16.39 -17.78
CA CYS A 173 -3.72 16.25 -19.00
C CYS A 173 -3.71 17.55 -19.83
N ASP A 174 -4.86 18.20 -20.00
CA ASP A 174 -5.01 19.46 -20.74
C ASP A 174 -4.24 20.61 -20.06
N LYS A 175 -4.02 20.51 -18.74
CA LYS A 175 -3.18 21.41 -17.94
C LYS A 175 -1.71 21.00 -17.89
N ASP A 176 -1.29 20.04 -18.71
CA ASP A 176 0.10 19.59 -18.84
C ASP A 176 0.71 19.09 -17.52
N PHE A 177 -0.04 18.28 -16.77
CA PHE A 177 0.47 17.60 -15.57
C PHE A 177 1.36 16.42 -15.95
N HIS A 178 2.48 16.26 -15.25
CA HIS A 178 3.43 15.15 -15.39
C HIS A 178 3.68 14.49 -14.04
N LEU A 179 3.50 13.17 -13.94
CA LEU A 179 3.78 12.44 -12.71
C LEU A 179 5.29 12.27 -12.51
N VAL A 180 5.79 12.62 -11.32
CA VAL A 180 7.20 12.47 -10.95
C VAL A 180 7.43 11.12 -10.26
N THR A 181 8.04 10.17 -10.97
CA THR A 181 8.36 8.83 -10.44
C THR A 181 9.81 8.65 -9.99
N LYS A 182 10.71 9.57 -10.39
CA LYS A 182 12.14 9.50 -10.03
C LYS A 182 12.31 9.43 -8.51
N ASN A 183 13.19 8.53 -8.05
CA ASN A 183 13.46 8.26 -6.63
C ASN A 183 12.21 7.88 -5.82
N ASN A 184 11.25 7.20 -6.46
CA ASN A 184 10.00 6.74 -5.82
C ASN A 184 9.17 7.87 -5.18
N ARG A 185 9.26 9.08 -5.76
CA ARG A 185 8.52 10.26 -5.26
C ARG A 185 7.01 10.15 -5.43
N SER A 186 6.56 9.31 -6.35
CA SER A 186 5.16 8.92 -6.49
C SER A 186 5.01 7.41 -6.31
N ASN A 187 4.06 6.99 -5.50
CA ASN A 187 3.72 5.60 -5.20
C ASN A 187 2.30 5.48 -4.63
N TYR A 188 1.85 4.25 -4.49
CA TYR A 188 0.59 3.93 -3.83
C TYR A 188 0.74 2.63 -3.04
N GLU A 189 -0.14 2.43 -2.08
CA GLU A 189 -0.22 1.20 -1.28
C GLU A 189 -1.68 0.88 -0.95
N VAL A 190 -2.05 -0.40 -1.02
CA VAL A 190 -3.38 -0.89 -0.63
C VAL A 190 -3.23 -1.74 0.63
N PHE A 191 -3.69 -1.21 1.76
CA PHE A 191 -3.45 -1.80 3.08
C PHE A 191 -4.44 -2.89 3.44
N ASP A 192 -5.69 -2.68 3.09
CA ASP A 192 -6.78 -3.54 3.50
C ASP A 192 -7.89 -3.50 2.47
N ILE A 193 -8.57 -4.63 2.31
CA ILE A 193 -9.72 -4.79 1.45
C ILE A 193 -10.67 -5.70 2.19
N HIS A 194 -11.90 -5.24 2.39
CA HIS A 194 -12.96 -6.05 2.96
C HIS A 194 -14.15 -6.10 2.03
N VAL A 195 -14.76 -7.28 1.97
CA VAL A 195 -16.00 -7.48 1.25
C VAL A 195 -17.14 -7.01 2.14
N VAL A 196 -17.83 -5.96 1.70
CA VAL A 196 -19.02 -5.41 2.35
C VAL A 196 -20.28 -6.14 1.88
N THR A 197 -20.31 -6.58 0.63
CA THR A 197 -21.46 -7.29 0.06
C THR A 197 -21.00 -8.37 -0.91
N ASP A 198 -21.61 -9.55 -0.80
CA ASP A 198 -21.27 -10.74 -1.56
C ASP A 198 -22.54 -11.34 -2.24
N GLU A 199 -22.98 -10.75 -3.35
CA GLU A 199 -24.16 -11.21 -4.11
C GLU A 199 -23.74 -11.92 -5.42
N PRO A 200 -24.60 -12.75 -6.05
CA PRO A 200 -24.23 -13.54 -7.23
C PRO A 200 -23.73 -12.74 -8.44
N ASP A 201 -24.24 -11.52 -8.63
CA ASP A 201 -23.98 -10.63 -9.76
C ASP A 201 -23.39 -9.27 -9.34
N LYS A 202 -23.19 -9.06 -8.03
CA LYS A 202 -22.71 -7.81 -7.47
C LYS A 202 -21.82 -8.06 -6.25
N LYS A 203 -20.69 -7.37 -6.19
CA LYS A 203 -19.83 -7.33 -5.01
C LYS A 203 -19.57 -5.89 -4.63
N ILE A 204 -19.54 -5.61 -3.33
CA ILE A 204 -19.10 -4.32 -2.80
C ILE A 204 -17.87 -4.58 -1.95
N LEU A 205 -16.77 -3.92 -2.29
CA LEU A 205 -15.53 -4.00 -1.54
C LEU A 205 -15.20 -2.61 -1.03
N GLU A 206 -14.75 -2.50 0.20
CA GLU A 206 -14.17 -1.28 0.73
C GLU A 206 -12.67 -1.51 0.95
N SER A 207 -11.86 -0.58 0.46
CA SER A 207 -10.41 -0.62 0.55
C SER A 207 -9.88 0.54 1.40
N GLN A 208 -8.73 0.33 2.01
CA GLN A 208 -7.89 1.40 2.54
C GLN A 208 -6.66 1.56 1.67
N GLU A 209 -6.52 2.74 1.07
CA GLU A 209 -5.48 3.02 0.08
C GLU A 209 -4.73 4.29 0.44
N PHE A 210 -3.42 4.24 0.32
CA PHE A 210 -2.58 5.42 0.36
C PHE A 210 -2.05 5.77 -1.02
N TRP A 211 -2.22 7.03 -1.40
CA TRP A 211 -1.71 7.59 -2.63
C TRP A 211 -0.78 8.74 -2.29
N ASN A 212 0.49 8.61 -2.67
CA ASN A 212 1.48 9.66 -2.60
C ASN A 212 1.91 9.98 -4.03
N LEU A 213 1.35 11.03 -4.62
CA LEU A 213 1.60 11.43 -6.01
C LEU A 213 2.16 12.86 -6.02
N LEU A 214 3.28 13.03 -6.71
CA LEU A 214 3.85 14.32 -7.03
C LEU A 214 3.68 14.58 -8.51
N PHE A 215 2.93 15.62 -8.85
CA PHE A 215 2.83 16.13 -10.21
C PHE A 215 3.61 17.41 -10.40
N LYS A 216 4.12 17.61 -11.61
CA LYS A 216 4.65 18.88 -12.09
C LYS A 216 3.83 19.38 -13.26
N VAL A 217 3.50 20.67 -13.23
CA VAL A 217 2.92 21.35 -14.39
C VAL A 217 4.06 21.77 -15.31
N GLY A 218 4.02 21.39 -16.59
CA GLY A 218 5.17 21.48 -17.50
C GLY A 218 5.90 22.82 -17.48
N GLU A 219 5.35 23.87 -18.11
CA GLU A 219 6.05 25.15 -18.31
C GLU A 219 6.40 25.89 -17.00
N THR A 220 5.57 25.79 -15.97
CA THR A 220 5.80 26.50 -14.70
C THR A 220 6.71 25.74 -13.76
N GLY A 221 6.80 24.41 -13.91
CA GLY A 221 7.46 23.51 -12.97
C GLY A 221 6.78 23.44 -11.60
N GLU A 222 5.56 23.98 -11.46
CA GLU A 222 4.83 24.01 -10.20
C GLU A 222 4.56 22.57 -9.70
N GLU A 223 4.84 22.34 -8.42
CA GLU A 223 4.71 21.02 -7.79
C GLU A 223 3.36 20.91 -7.06
N HIS A 224 2.58 19.89 -7.40
CA HIS A 224 1.34 19.55 -6.71
C HIS A 224 1.44 18.17 -6.07
N PHE A 225 1.09 18.10 -4.78
CA PHE A 225 1.12 16.88 -4.00
C PHE A 225 -0.28 16.36 -3.72
N VAL A 226 -0.46 15.06 -3.96
CA VAL A 226 -1.53 14.26 -3.39
C VAL A 226 -0.87 13.32 -2.39
N ASN A 227 -1.17 13.47 -1.11
CA ASN A 227 -0.66 12.60 -0.06
C ASN A 227 -1.86 12.24 0.82
N GLN A 228 -2.46 11.09 0.55
CA GLN A 228 -3.80 10.81 1.04
C GLN A 228 -3.98 9.35 1.38
N LEU A 229 -4.38 9.09 2.62
CA LEU A 229 -5.01 7.84 3.01
C LEU A 229 -6.52 8.01 2.79
N SER A 230 -7.08 7.18 1.92
CA SER A 230 -8.48 7.21 1.53
C SER A 230 -9.13 5.85 1.78
N THR A 231 -10.40 5.89 2.16
CA THR A 231 -11.28 4.72 2.14
C THR A 231 -12.08 4.79 0.85
N GLN A 232 -11.91 3.80 -0.02
CA GLN A 232 -12.61 3.74 -1.30
C GLN A 232 -13.59 2.58 -1.34
N ILE A 233 -14.74 2.78 -1.98
CA ILE A 233 -15.77 1.76 -2.11
C ILE A 233 -15.90 1.37 -3.58
N TYR A 234 -15.57 0.12 -3.89
CA TYR A 234 -15.69 -0.48 -5.20
C TYR A 234 -17.01 -1.22 -5.34
N PHE A 235 -17.75 -0.87 -6.37
CA PHE A 235 -18.95 -1.57 -6.81
C PHE A 235 -18.57 -2.41 -8.03
N ILE A 236 -18.46 -3.72 -7.85
CA ILE A 236 -18.07 -4.67 -8.89
C ILE A 236 -19.33 -5.41 -9.35
N ARG A 237 -19.53 -5.52 -10.67
CA ARG A 237 -20.71 -6.16 -11.26
C ARG A 237 -20.32 -7.27 -12.21
N LYS A 238 -21.17 -8.30 -12.29
CA LYS A 238 -21.11 -9.36 -13.29
C LYS A 238 -22.10 -9.07 -14.40
N ILE A 239 -21.60 -8.72 -15.59
CA ILE A 239 -22.43 -8.47 -16.78
C ILE A 239 -21.92 -9.39 -17.89
N ASN A 240 -22.82 -10.14 -18.54
CA ASN A 240 -22.47 -11.11 -19.58
C ASN A 240 -21.36 -12.10 -19.17
N ASN A 241 -21.43 -12.54 -17.91
CA ASN A 241 -20.46 -13.45 -17.28
C ASN A 241 -19.03 -12.88 -17.10
N THR A 242 -18.85 -11.57 -17.25
CA THR A 242 -17.59 -10.86 -16.98
C THR A 242 -17.75 -9.98 -15.74
N TRP A 243 -16.78 -10.06 -14.83
CA TRP A 243 -16.69 -9.18 -13.66
C TRP A 243 -15.79 -8.00 -13.97
N LYS A 244 -16.28 -6.77 -13.73
CA LYS A 244 -15.49 -5.54 -13.78
C LYS A 244 -16.01 -4.52 -12.77
N ILE A 245 -15.20 -3.52 -12.48
CA ILE A 245 -15.59 -2.37 -11.69
C ILE A 245 -16.65 -1.59 -12.47
N TRP A 246 -17.81 -1.42 -11.83
CA TRP A 246 -18.91 -0.59 -12.31
C TRP A 246 -18.87 0.81 -11.69
N ASP A 247 -18.51 0.90 -10.43
CA ASP A 247 -18.35 2.21 -9.79
C ASP A 247 -17.23 2.19 -8.75
N ASN A 248 -16.63 3.34 -8.51
CA ASN A 248 -15.70 3.56 -7.42
C ASN A 248 -16.04 4.90 -6.76
N TYR A 249 -16.46 4.82 -5.50
CA TYR A 249 -16.61 5.99 -4.66
C TYR A 249 -15.27 6.27 -3.98
N ASN A 250 -14.60 7.30 -4.48
CA ASN A 250 -13.44 7.90 -3.84
C ASN A 250 -13.86 9.27 -3.28
N PRO A 251 -13.89 9.48 -1.95
CA PRO A 251 -14.32 10.74 -1.34
C PRO A 251 -13.45 11.93 -1.77
N ASP A 252 -12.24 11.66 -2.24
CA ASP A 252 -11.24 12.64 -2.63
C ASP A 252 -11.14 12.84 -4.16
N ALA A 253 -12.03 12.19 -4.92
CA ALA A 253 -12.06 12.33 -6.37
C ALA A 253 -12.14 13.81 -6.79
N GLY A 254 -11.32 14.18 -7.77
CA GLY A 254 -11.24 15.55 -8.30
C GLY A 254 -10.63 16.57 -7.33
N MET A 255 -10.03 16.17 -6.19
CA MET A 255 -9.39 17.12 -5.27
C MET A 255 -8.32 17.97 -5.96
N LEU A 256 -7.49 17.35 -6.81
CA LEU A 256 -6.45 18.06 -7.54
C LEU A 256 -7.06 19.09 -8.51
N ASN A 257 -8.10 18.69 -9.25
CA ASN A 257 -8.86 19.56 -10.16
C ASN A 257 -9.42 20.78 -9.41
N ARG A 258 -10.12 20.57 -8.28
CA ARG A 258 -10.71 21.64 -7.45
C ARG A 258 -9.69 22.60 -6.86
N LYS A 259 -8.50 22.11 -6.46
CA LYS A 259 -7.44 22.98 -5.93
C LYS A 259 -6.91 23.95 -6.97
N ILE A 260 -6.94 23.58 -8.25
CA ILE A 260 -6.44 24.41 -9.35
C ILE A 260 -7.48 25.47 -9.76
N GLU A 261 -8.78 25.23 -9.57
CA GLU A 261 -9.83 26.23 -9.89
C GLU A 261 -9.85 27.44 -8.96
N ILE A 262 -9.18 27.36 -7.80
CA ILE A 262 -9.18 28.41 -6.77
C ILE A 262 -7.97 29.38 -6.95
N VAL A 263 -7.11 29.15 -7.95
CA VAL A 263 -5.94 29.98 -8.26
C VAL A 263 -6.23 30.93 -9.42
#